data_AF-A0A2A4N825-F1
#
_entry.id   AF-A0A2A4N825-F1
#
_cell.length_a   1.000
_cell.length_b   1.000
_cell.length_c   1.000
_cell.angle_alpha   90.00
_cell.angle_beta   90.00
_cell.angle_gamma   90.00
#
_symmetry.space_group_name_H-M   'P 1'
#
loop_
_entity.id
_entity.type
_entity.pdbx_description
1 polymer ?
#
loop_
_entity_poly.entity_id
_entity_poly.type
_entity_poly.pdbx_seq_one_letter_code
_entity_poly.pdbx_strand_id
1 'polypeptide(L)' 'MKYRQFWQQNNKPVELWSNKVISQKLNYIHNNPVEAGLVEQVIPWKYSSVKNYAGEAGLISVEIL' A
#
# COMPACT_ATOMS: atom_id res chain seq x y z
N MET A 1 11.28 -32.95 -7.12
CA MET A 1 10.87 -31.61 -6.63
C MET A 1 9.84 -30.98 -7.59
N LYS A 2 8.58 -31.38 -7.52
CA LYS A 2 7.47 -30.68 -8.20
C LYS A 2 6.62 -30.13 -7.06
N TYR A 3 6.70 -28.82 -6.80
CA TYR A 3 5.77 -27.94 -6.03
C TYR A 3 6.56 -26.67 -5.57
N ARG A 4 7.11 -25.89 -6.53
CA ARG A 4 7.72 -24.59 -6.22
C ARG A 4 6.73 -23.48 -6.57
N GLN A 5 5.84 -23.15 -5.63
CA GLN A 5 4.88 -22.07 -5.80
C GLN A 5 5.19 -20.97 -4.79
N PHE A 6 5.62 -19.82 -5.30
CA PHE A 6 5.88 -18.62 -4.49
C PHE A 6 4.59 -17.85 -4.20
N TRP A 7 3.71 -17.72 -5.20
CA TRP A 7 2.48 -16.93 -5.10
C TRP A 7 1.29 -17.73 -4.56
N GLN A 8 0.53 -17.13 -3.64
CA GLN A 8 -0.76 -17.67 -3.21
C GLN A 8 -1.85 -17.35 -4.25
N GLN A 9 -2.83 -18.25 -4.43
CA GLN A 9 -3.91 -18.12 -5.43
C GLN A 9 -5.16 -17.38 -4.92
N ASN A 10 -5.18 -16.98 -3.65
CA ASN A 10 -6.33 -16.39 -2.96
C ASN A 10 -6.38 -14.86 -3.09
N ASN A 11 -6.19 -14.33 -4.30
CA ASN A 11 -6.29 -12.89 -4.52
C ASN A 11 -7.71 -12.38 -4.17
N LYS A 12 -7.79 -11.21 -3.53
CA LYS A 12 -9.05 -10.59 -3.11
C LYS A 12 -9.24 -9.25 -3.84
N PRO A 13 -9.64 -9.25 -5.13
CA PRO A 13 -9.87 -8.02 -5.85
C PRO A 13 -11.05 -7.27 -5.21
N VAL A 14 -10.90 -5.95 -5.08
CA VAL A 14 -11.97 -5.06 -4.61
C VAL A 14 -12.10 -3.92 -5.61
N GLU A 15 -13.30 -3.76 -6.15
CA GLU A 15 -13.62 -2.68 -7.08
C GLU A 15 -13.64 -1.33 -6.35
N LEU A 16 -13.06 -0.31 -6.99
CA LEU A 16 -13.02 1.06 -6.49
C LEU A 16 -14.06 1.89 -7.24
N TRP A 17 -15.23 2.09 -6.64
CA TRP A 17 -16.41 2.70 -7.29
C TRP A 17 -16.72 4.12 -6.80
N SER A 18 -16.00 4.63 -5.80
CA SER A 18 -16.16 6.00 -5.32
C SER A 18 -14.89 6.52 -4.66
N ASN A 19 -14.76 7.85 -4.62
CA ASN A 19 -13.67 8.53 -3.90
C ASN A 19 -13.59 8.08 -2.43
N LYS A 20 -14.73 7.86 -1.78
CA LYS A 20 -14.76 7.34 -0.40
C LYS A 20 -14.09 5.98 -0.28
N VAL A 21 -14.38 5.05 -1.20
CA VAL A 21 -13.78 3.71 -1.20
C VAL A 21 -12.30 3.77 -1.56
N ILE A 22 -11.92 4.62 -2.51
CA ILE A 22 -10.52 4.86 -2.88
C ILE A 22 -9.74 5.35 -1.65
N SER A 23 -10.20 6.42 -0.99
CA SER A 23 -9.54 6.96 0.22
C SER A 23 -9.46 5.93 1.34
N GLN A 24 -10.52 5.12 1.54
CA GLN A 24 -10.50 4.04 2.52
C GLN A 24 -9.38 3.02 2.22
N LYS A 25 -9.24 2.58 0.96
CA LYS A 25 -8.22 1.59 0.58
C LYS A 25 -6.82 2.19 0.61
N LEU A 26 -6.66 3.44 0.21
CA LEU A 26 -5.40 4.17 0.34
C LEU A 26 -4.94 4.22 1.79
N ASN A 27 -5.83 4.62 2.72
CA ASN A 27 -5.55 4.64 4.15
C ASN A 27 -5.19 3.25 4.69
N TYR A 28 -5.91 2.21 4.27
CA TYR A 28 -5.60 0.83 4.66
C TYR A 28 -4.18 0.42 4.21
N ILE A 29 -3.85 0.66 2.93
CA ILE A 29 -2.54 0.30 2.36
C ILE A 29 -1.39 1.04 3.06
N HIS A 30 -1.57 2.34 3.32
CA HIS A 30 -0.54 3.13 4.01
C HIS A 30 -0.35 2.69 5.46
N ASN A 31 -1.42 2.34 6.19
CA ASN A 31 -1.32 1.90 7.59
C ASN A 31 -0.88 0.43 7.75
N ASN A 32 -1.00 -0.40 6.72
CA ASN A 32 -0.67 -1.83 6.80
C ASN A 32 0.73 -2.16 7.38
N PRO A 33 1.82 -1.40 7.07
CA PRO A 33 3.11 -1.62 7.71
C PRO A 33 3.13 -1.37 9.22
N VAL A 34 2.31 -0.43 9.70
CA VAL A 34 2.16 -0.14 11.14
C VAL A 34 1.38 -1.25 11.83
N GLU A 35 0.23 -1.63 11.26
CA GLU A 35 -0.61 -2.73 11.77
C GLU A 35 0.13 -4.08 11.78
N ALA A 36 1.04 -4.28 10.81
CA ALA A 36 1.90 -5.46 10.76
C ALA A 36 3.10 -5.40 11.74
N GLY A 37 3.28 -4.30 12.47
CA GLY A 37 4.37 -4.10 13.42
C GLY A 37 5.74 -3.91 12.76
N LEU A 38 5.80 -3.56 11.47
CA LEU A 38 7.05 -3.36 10.74
C LEU A 38 7.66 -1.98 11.01
N VAL A 39 6.82 -0.99 11.30
CA VAL A 39 7.21 0.39 11.62
C VAL A 39 6.25 1.00 12.64
N GLU A 40 6.73 1.96 13.42
CA GLU A 40 5.90 2.70 14.39
C GLU A 40 5.05 3.80 13.73
N GLN A 41 5.46 4.28 12.56
CA GLN A 41 4.82 5.38 11.84
C GLN A 41 4.74 5.08 10.35
N VAL A 42 3.71 5.63 9.70
CA VAL A 42 3.37 5.39 8.30
C VAL A 42 4.38 6.05 7.35
N ILE A 43 4.66 7.35 7.54
CA ILE A 43 5.51 8.17 6.66
C ILE A 43 6.93 7.60 6.42
N PRO A 44 7.67 7.08 7.43
CA PRO A 44 9.02 6.57 7.18
C PRO A 44 9.06 5.28 6.36
N TRP A 45 7.92 4.64 6.06
CA TRP A 45 7.89 3.42 5.26
C TRP A 45 8.35 3.66 3.82
N LYS A 46 9.57 3.20 3.49
CA LYS A 46 10.22 3.41 2.20
C LYS A 46 9.50 2.73 1.03
N TYR A 47 8.82 1.61 1.29
CA TYR A 47 8.20 0.77 0.27
C TYR A 47 6.70 1.06 0.10
N SER A 48 6.32 2.34 0.18
CA SER A 48 4.99 2.82 -0.22
C SER A 48 5.07 4.24 -0.79
N SER A 49 3.97 4.67 -1.41
CA SER A 49 3.76 6.03 -1.91
C SER A 49 3.35 7.02 -0.81
N VAL A 50 3.32 6.62 0.47
CA VAL A 50 2.83 7.47 1.57
C VAL A 50 3.49 8.85 1.59
N LYS A 51 4.80 8.89 1.33
CA LYS A 51 5.56 10.14 1.27
C LYS A 51 5.06 11.08 0.19
N ASN A 52 4.77 10.56 -1.00
CA ASN A 52 4.21 11.36 -2.08
C ASN A 52 2.87 11.99 -1.66
N TYR A 53 2.01 11.23 -0.99
CA TYR A 53 0.73 11.74 -0.45
C TYR A 53 0.91 12.72 0.72
N ALA A 54 2.05 12.69 1.41
CA ALA A 54 2.43 13.66 2.43
C ALA A 54 3.11 14.92 1.85
N GLY A 55 3.26 15.02 0.52
CA GLY A 55 3.97 16.12 -0.14
C GLY A 55 5.50 15.99 -0.11
N GLU A 56 6.01 14.83 0.31
CA GLU A 56 7.43 14.50 0.31
C GLU A 56 7.82 13.71 -0.95
N ALA A 57 9.10 13.77 -1.31
CA ALA A 57 9.64 12.91 -2.36
C ALA A 57 9.68 11.45 -1.89
N GLY A 58 8.87 10.61 -2.54
CA GLY A 58 8.97 9.15 -2.41
C GLY A 58 10.22 8.58 -3.08
N LEU A 59 10.41 7.26 -2.96
CA LEU A 59 11.54 6.55 -3.60
C LEU A 59 11.49 6.66 -5.13
N ILE A 60 10.27 6.76 -5.69
CA ILE A 60 9.99 6.91 -7.11
C ILE A 60 9.03 8.10 -7.24
N SER A 61 9.17 8.87 -8.32
CA SER A 61 8.22 9.95 -8.63
C SER A 61 6.84 9.37 -8.94
N VAL A 62 5.81 9.92 -8.32
CA VAL A 62 4.41 9.51 -8.50
C VAL A 62 3.59 10.74 -8.82
N GLU A 63 2.76 10.64 -9.86
CA GLU A 63 1.73 11.64 -10.16
C GLU A 63 0.47 11.31 -9.35
N ILE A 64 0.02 12.27 -8.54
CA ILE A 64 -1.25 12.17 -7.81
C ILE A 64 -2.30 12.85 -8.69
N LEU A 65 -3.30 12.07 -9.11
CA LEU A 65 -4.43 12.50 -9.96
C LEU A 65 -5.51 13.24 -9.16
#